data_AF-A0A9Q0UKB6-F1
#
_entry.id   AF-A0A9Q0UKB6-F1
#
_cell.length_a   1.000
_cell.length_b   1.000
_cell.length_c   1.000
_cell.angle_alpha   90.00
_cell.angle_beta   90.00
_cell.angle_gamma   90.00
#
_symmetry.space_group_name_H-M   'P 1'
#
loop_
_entity.id
_entity.type
_entity.pdbx_description
1 polymer ?
#
loop_
_entity_poly.entity_id
_entity_poly.type
_entity_poly.pdbx_seq_one_letter_code
_entity_poly.pdbx_strand_id
1 'polypeptide(L)'
;MRVKRRDSEQWMHHRLLPQDLRERVRRYDQYKWLETRGVDEENLVQSLPKDLRRDIKRHLCLALVRREINIPFLSIPCSHSAALHSVPLFENMDERLLDAICERLKPCLFTENTYIVREGDPVDEMLFIIRGHLNSETTDGGRSGFFNRSLLKEGDFCGEELLTWALDPKSGANLPSSTRTVKALREVEAFALIAEELKFVASQFRRLHSRQVQHTFRFYSEQWKTWAACFIQAAWRRYSKRKILELRRKEEEDEAEAEAAEAEGSDGNRSNVSGGGSYSIGATFLATKFAANALRGIHRNRNAKTARELVKLQKPPEPDFTAEDAD
;
A
#
# COMPACT_ATOMS: atom_id res chain seq x y z
N MET A 1 21.36 9.31 -35.95
CA MET A 1 21.32 9.99 -34.63
C MET A 1 21.06 11.49 -34.76
N ARG A 2 21.87 12.26 -35.50
CA ARG A 2 21.61 13.70 -35.75
C ARG A 2 20.24 13.95 -36.42
N VAL A 3 19.81 13.05 -37.30
CA VAL A 3 18.53 13.13 -38.02
C VAL A 3 17.35 13.01 -37.05
N LYS A 4 17.20 11.89 -36.33
CA LYS A 4 16.13 11.72 -35.30
C LYS A 4 16.04 12.90 -34.31
N ARG A 5 17.18 13.43 -33.83
CA ARG A 5 17.17 14.59 -32.91
C ARG A 5 16.71 15.87 -33.61
N ARG A 6 17.13 16.12 -34.86
CA ARG A 6 16.66 17.27 -35.64
C ARG A 6 15.16 17.17 -35.94
N ASP A 7 14.69 15.97 -36.28
CA ASP A 7 13.27 15.73 -36.58
C ASP A 7 12.41 15.98 -35.34
N SER A 8 12.83 15.47 -34.16
CA SER A 8 12.16 15.76 -32.89
C SER A 8 12.15 17.25 -32.57
N GLU A 9 13.27 17.97 -32.73
CA GLU A 9 13.36 19.42 -32.47
C GLU A 9 12.48 20.24 -33.42
N GLN A 10 12.48 19.90 -34.71
CA GLN A 10 11.62 20.54 -35.70
C GLN A 10 10.14 20.31 -35.37
N TRP A 11 9.78 19.08 -35.00
CA TRP A 11 8.43 18.74 -34.57
C TRP A 11 8.01 19.50 -33.31
N MET A 12 8.86 19.58 -32.30
CA MET A 12 8.59 20.35 -31.06
C MET A 12 8.45 21.85 -31.32
N HIS A 13 9.24 22.39 -32.25
CA HIS A 13 9.15 23.78 -32.66
C HIS A 13 7.85 24.07 -33.41
N HIS A 14 7.50 23.21 -34.37
CA HIS A 14 6.27 23.33 -35.16
C HIS A 14 5.01 23.22 -34.29
N ARG A 15 5.02 22.39 -33.24
CA ARG A 15 3.93 22.26 -32.27
C ARG A 15 3.92 23.34 -31.19
N LEU A 16 4.85 24.31 -31.24
CA LEU A 16 4.95 25.42 -30.28
C LEU A 16 5.02 24.96 -28.83
N LEU A 17 5.70 23.84 -28.55
CA LEU A 17 5.81 23.34 -27.18
C LEU A 17 6.50 24.37 -26.26
N PRO A 18 6.03 24.58 -25.01
CA PRO A 18 6.72 25.38 -24.02
C PRO A 18 8.16 24.93 -23.79
N GLN A 19 9.04 25.87 -23.44
CA GLN A 19 10.47 25.61 -23.24
C GLN A 19 10.70 24.51 -22.20
N ASP A 20 9.97 24.52 -21.09
CA ASP A 20 10.09 23.52 -20.02
C ASP A 20 9.80 22.09 -20.53
N LEU A 21 8.81 21.92 -21.41
CA LEU A 21 8.50 20.63 -22.01
C LEU A 21 9.60 20.20 -22.99
N ARG A 22 10.12 21.12 -23.80
CA ARG A 22 11.22 20.83 -24.73
C ARG A 22 12.47 20.37 -23.97
N GLU A 23 12.79 21.03 -22.86
CA GLU A 23 13.93 20.65 -22.02
C GLU A 23 13.75 19.28 -21.37
N ARG A 24 12.53 18.96 -20.92
CA ARG A 24 12.22 17.62 -20.40
C ARG A 24 12.37 16.54 -21.47
N VAL A 25 11.87 16.77 -22.69
CA VAL A 25 12.04 15.85 -23.82
C VAL A 25 13.51 15.65 -24.15
N ARG A 26 14.30 16.73 -24.23
CA ARG A 26 15.75 16.64 -24.48
C ARG A 26 16.49 15.84 -23.42
N ARG A 27 16.15 16.05 -22.13
CA ARG A 27 16.74 15.30 -21.01
C ARG A 27 16.41 13.81 -21.12
N TYR A 28 15.15 13.48 -21.43
CA TYR A 28 14.72 12.10 -21.65
C TYR A 28 15.46 11.45 -22.82
N ASP A 29 15.54 12.11 -23.98
CA ASP A 29 16.23 11.57 -25.15
C ASP A 29 17.72 11.35 -24.88
N GLN A 30 18.36 12.26 -24.13
CA GLN A 30 19.75 12.12 -23.72
C GLN A 30 19.94 10.93 -22.77
N TYR A 31 19.10 10.79 -21.75
CA TYR A 31 19.15 9.67 -20.82
C TYR A 31 18.90 8.33 -21.53
N LYS A 32 17.83 8.25 -22.32
CA LYS A 32 17.50 7.07 -23.14
C LYS A 32 18.67 6.69 -24.04
N TRP A 33 19.36 7.66 -24.64
CA TRP A 33 20.53 7.37 -25.46
C TRP A 33 21.73 6.87 -24.65
N LEU A 34 21.99 7.44 -23.47
CA LEU A 34 23.10 6.99 -22.62
C LEU A 34 22.93 5.54 -22.19
N GLU A 35 21.69 5.16 -21.86
CA GLU A 35 21.36 3.81 -21.38
C GLU A 35 21.29 2.81 -22.56
N THR A 36 20.48 3.09 -23.58
CA THR A 36 20.22 2.14 -24.69
C THR A 36 21.23 2.22 -25.85
N ARG A 37 22.14 3.20 -25.83
CA ARG A 37 23.05 3.54 -26.95
C ARG A 37 22.34 3.81 -28.29
N GLY A 38 21.04 4.10 -28.24
CA GLY A 38 20.21 4.33 -29.42
C GLY A 38 19.67 3.06 -30.07
N VAL A 39 19.81 1.91 -29.41
CA VAL A 39 19.17 0.66 -29.81
C VAL A 39 17.76 0.65 -29.27
N ASP A 40 16.81 0.33 -30.15
CA ASP A 40 15.43 0.08 -29.74
C ASP A 40 15.31 -1.41 -29.40
N GLU A 41 15.44 -1.73 -28.11
CA GLU A 41 15.47 -3.11 -27.62
C GLU A 41 14.19 -3.88 -27.97
N GLU A 42 13.03 -3.24 -27.88
CA GLU A 42 11.75 -3.89 -28.19
C GLU A 42 11.69 -4.27 -29.68
N ASN A 43 11.98 -3.32 -30.57
CA ASN A 43 11.98 -3.57 -32.02
C ASN A 43 13.07 -4.57 -32.44
N LEU A 44 14.25 -4.50 -31.82
CA LEU A 44 15.34 -5.47 -32.07
C LEU A 44 14.89 -6.87 -31.69
N VAL A 45 14.38 -7.06 -30.47
CA VAL A 45 13.96 -8.36 -29.96
C VAL A 45 12.74 -8.91 -30.70
N GLN A 46 11.82 -8.05 -31.18
CA GLN A 46 10.68 -8.46 -31.99
C GLN A 46 11.08 -8.96 -33.38
N SER A 47 12.19 -8.47 -33.95
CA SER A 47 12.70 -8.91 -35.25
C SER A 47 13.29 -10.34 -35.24
N LEU A 48 13.57 -10.88 -34.05
CA LEU A 48 14.19 -12.18 -33.88
C LEU A 48 13.15 -13.32 -33.86
N PRO A 49 13.55 -14.56 -34.24
CA PRO A 49 12.75 -15.76 -34.05
C PRO A 49 12.28 -15.94 -32.59
N LYS A 50 11.12 -16.59 -32.41
CA LYS A 50 10.47 -16.73 -31.10
C LYS A 50 11.37 -17.33 -30.03
N ASP A 51 12.15 -18.35 -30.38
CA ASP A 51 13.04 -19.04 -29.44
C ASP A 51 14.14 -18.10 -28.93
N LEU A 52 14.85 -17.41 -29.83
CA LEU A 52 15.88 -16.43 -29.47
C LEU A 52 15.31 -15.26 -28.66
N ARG A 53 14.13 -14.78 -29.04
CA ARG A 53 13.44 -13.73 -28.29
C ARG A 53 13.16 -14.17 -26.85
N ARG A 54 12.69 -15.40 -26.65
CA ARG A 54 12.42 -15.94 -25.32
C ARG A 54 13.70 -16.03 -24.50
N ASP A 55 14.79 -16.54 -25.06
CA ASP A 55 16.06 -16.67 -24.37
C ASP A 55 16.65 -15.31 -23.97
N ILE A 56 16.60 -14.33 -24.86
CA ILE A 56 17.05 -12.95 -24.57
C ILE A 56 16.18 -12.32 -23.48
N LYS A 57 14.85 -12.38 -23.60
CA LYS A 57 13.95 -11.81 -22.58
C LYS A 57 14.15 -12.47 -21.22
N ARG A 58 14.30 -13.80 -21.20
CA ARG A 58 14.62 -14.55 -19.98
C ARG A 58 15.93 -14.06 -19.38
N HIS A 59 16.98 -13.91 -20.19
CA HIS A 59 18.27 -13.39 -19.75
C HIS A 59 18.18 -11.97 -19.16
N LEU A 60 17.47 -11.06 -19.82
CA LEU A 60 17.27 -9.69 -19.33
C LEU A 60 16.47 -9.67 -18.03
N CYS A 61 15.45 -10.53 -17.91
CA CYS A 61 14.62 -10.61 -16.71
C CYS A 61 15.30 -11.37 -15.55
N LEU A 62 16.37 -12.13 -15.79
CA LEU A 62 17.14 -12.76 -14.70
C LEU A 62 17.64 -11.72 -13.69
N ALA A 63 17.91 -10.50 -14.12
CA ALA A 63 18.27 -9.40 -13.23
C ALA A 63 17.20 -9.11 -12.15
N LEU A 64 15.91 -9.37 -12.43
CA LEU A 64 14.80 -9.22 -11.48
C LEU A 64 14.67 -10.41 -10.50
N VAL A 65 15.09 -11.60 -10.92
CA VAL A 65 14.77 -12.88 -10.25
C VAL A 65 15.96 -13.41 -9.46
N ARG A 66 17.16 -13.27 -10.02
CA ARG A 66 18.39 -13.86 -9.50
C ARG A 66 19.51 -12.84 -9.61
N ARG A 67 19.51 -11.85 -8.74
CA ARG A 67 20.75 -11.15 -8.37
C ARG A 67 21.59 -12.04 -7.44
N GLU A 68 21.78 -13.32 -7.79
CA GLU A 68 23.01 -14.01 -7.41
C GLU A 68 24.09 -13.40 -8.28
N ILE A 69 24.69 -12.31 -7.80
CA ILE A 69 25.99 -11.90 -8.30
C ILE A 69 26.93 -13.07 -7.99
N ASN A 70 27.09 -13.94 -8.97
CA ASN A 70 28.21 -14.86 -9.05
C ASN A 70 29.45 -13.96 -9.21
N ILE A 71 30.08 -13.60 -8.08
CA ILE A 71 31.47 -13.17 -8.06
C ILE A 71 32.26 -14.47 -7.91
N PRO A 72 32.83 -15.06 -8.98
CA PRO A 72 33.54 -16.33 -8.87
C PRO A 72 34.92 -16.18 -8.19
N PHE A 73 35.09 -15.29 -7.20
CA PHE A 73 36.41 -15.10 -6.59
C PHE A 73 36.51 -14.77 -5.09
N LEU A 74 35.43 -14.55 -4.32
CA LEU A 74 35.60 -14.40 -2.87
C LEU A 74 34.55 -15.18 -2.08
N SER A 75 34.90 -16.41 -1.73
CA SER A 75 34.31 -17.15 -0.61
C SER A 75 34.63 -16.42 0.69
N ILE A 76 33.76 -15.51 1.12
CA ILE A 76 33.64 -15.11 2.52
C ILE A 76 32.16 -15.17 2.88
N PRO A 77 31.73 -16.08 3.76
CA PRO A 77 30.37 -16.11 4.25
C PRO A 77 30.17 -14.93 5.21
N CYS A 78 29.63 -13.83 4.70
CA CYS A 78 29.19 -12.72 5.54
C CYS A 78 27.94 -13.16 6.32
N SER A 79 28.10 -13.32 7.63
CA SER A 79 27.04 -13.65 8.61
C SER A 79 26.02 -12.53 8.87
N HIS A 80 25.91 -11.57 7.94
CA HIS A 80 24.85 -10.56 7.91
C HIS A 80 24.17 -10.70 6.56
N SER A 81 23.03 -11.40 6.56
CA SER A 81 22.11 -11.60 5.45
C SER A 81 21.83 -10.29 4.69
N ALA A 82 22.64 -10.03 3.66
CA ALA A 82 22.31 -9.11 2.59
C ALA A 82 21.54 -9.94 1.55
N ALA A 83 20.26 -10.19 1.81
CA ALA A 83 19.30 -10.62 0.79
C ALA A 83 19.17 -9.46 -0.22
N LEU A 84 20.10 -9.41 -1.16
CA LEU A 84 20.34 -8.28 -2.05
C LEU A 84 19.45 -8.41 -3.30
N HIS A 85 18.26 -7.82 -3.22
CA HIS A 85 17.44 -7.29 -4.33
C HIS A 85 16.98 -8.27 -5.43
N SER A 86 16.28 -9.35 -5.05
CA SER A 86 15.25 -9.96 -5.90
C SER A 86 13.92 -9.24 -5.66
N VAL A 87 13.03 -9.16 -6.66
CA VAL A 87 11.62 -8.86 -6.37
C VAL A 87 11.07 -10.14 -5.71
N PRO A 88 10.79 -10.18 -4.40
CA PRO A 88 10.52 -11.43 -3.67
C PRO A 88 9.23 -12.13 -4.13
N LEU A 89 8.46 -11.42 -4.96
CA LEU A 89 7.34 -11.93 -5.70
C LEU A 89 7.69 -13.14 -6.58
N PHE A 90 8.79 -13.07 -7.32
CA PHE A 90 9.14 -14.07 -8.34
C PHE A 90 9.71 -15.36 -7.74
N GLU A 91 10.18 -15.33 -6.49
CA GLU A 91 10.75 -16.50 -5.81
C GLU A 91 9.72 -17.60 -5.55
N ASN A 92 8.46 -17.22 -5.34
CA ASN A 92 7.37 -18.15 -5.02
C ASN A 92 6.65 -18.69 -6.29
N MET A 93 7.08 -18.26 -7.47
CA MET A 93 6.49 -18.65 -8.75
C MET A 93 7.26 -19.82 -9.38
N ASP A 94 6.55 -20.68 -10.10
CA ASP A 94 7.18 -21.71 -10.91
C ASP A 94 7.88 -21.13 -12.14
N GLU A 95 8.93 -21.81 -12.59
CA GLU A 95 9.76 -21.38 -13.71
C GLU A 95 8.95 -21.12 -14.99
N ARG A 96 7.86 -21.87 -15.22
CA ARG A 96 6.99 -21.68 -16.39
C ARG A 96 6.17 -20.40 -16.33
N LEU A 97 5.58 -20.10 -15.16
CA LEU A 97 4.87 -18.84 -14.92
C LEU A 97 5.83 -17.65 -15.02
N LEU A 98 7.01 -17.80 -14.41
CA LEU A 98 8.04 -16.78 -14.47
C LEU A 98 8.47 -16.50 -15.90
N ASP A 99 8.78 -17.54 -16.69
CA ASP A 99 9.11 -17.41 -18.11
C ASP A 99 8.01 -16.69 -18.89
N ALA A 100 6.73 -16.99 -18.59
CA ALA A 100 5.60 -16.36 -19.26
C ALA A 100 5.46 -14.87 -18.93
N ILE A 101 5.77 -14.46 -17.69
CA ILE A 101 5.82 -13.05 -17.29
C ILE A 101 7.02 -12.36 -17.94
N CYS A 102 8.22 -12.97 -17.86
CA CYS A 102 9.45 -12.44 -18.45
C CYS A 102 9.33 -12.21 -19.96
N GLU A 103 8.60 -13.05 -20.69
CA GLU A 103 8.34 -12.85 -22.11
C GLU A 103 7.49 -11.58 -22.39
N ARG A 104 6.74 -11.09 -21.41
CA ARG A 104 5.79 -9.97 -21.55
C ARG A 104 6.28 -8.66 -20.95
N LEU A 105 7.33 -8.71 -20.14
CA LEU A 105 7.94 -7.51 -19.58
C LEU A 105 8.56 -6.63 -20.67
N LYS A 106 8.38 -5.31 -20.53
CA LYS A 106 8.95 -4.29 -21.39
C LYS A 106 9.88 -3.38 -20.59
N PRO A 107 11.12 -3.14 -21.03
CA PRO A 107 11.99 -2.18 -20.37
C PRO A 107 11.41 -0.77 -20.50
N CYS A 108 11.43 -0.02 -19.41
CA CYS A 108 10.97 1.35 -19.35
C CYS A 108 11.96 2.23 -18.58
N LEU A 109 12.05 3.49 -19.00
CA LEU A 109 13.00 4.47 -18.48
C LEU A 109 12.23 5.71 -18.06
N PHE A 110 12.52 6.21 -16.85
CA PHE A 110 11.94 7.45 -16.34
C PHE A 110 13.03 8.42 -15.97
N THR A 111 12.84 9.69 -16.32
CA THR A 111 13.74 10.77 -15.87
C THR A 111 13.30 11.34 -14.54
N GLU A 112 14.23 12.00 -13.86
CA GLU A 112 13.96 12.70 -12.61
C GLU A 112 12.73 13.62 -12.72
N ASN A 113 11.96 13.67 -11.63
CA ASN A 113 10.76 14.50 -11.48
C ASN A 113 9.60 14.15 -12.43
N THR A 114 9.66 13.00 -13.10
CA THR A 114 8.56 12.49 -13.91
C THR A 114 7.51 11.84 -13.02
N TYR A 115 6.25 12.21 -13.21
CA TYR A 115 5.12 11.50 -12.62
C TYR A 115 4.85 10.27 -13.47
N ILE A 116 4.88 9.11 -12.83
CA ILE A 116 4.62 7.82 -13.47
C ILE A 116 3.12 7.58 -13.49
N VAL A 117 2.48 7.69 -12.33
CA VAL A 117 1.03 7.61 -12.16
C VAL A 117 0.59 8.61 -11.10
N ARG A 118 -0.61 9.18 -11.23
CA ARG A 118 -1.21 10.00 -10.18
C ARG A 118 -2.35 9.24 -9.51
N GLU A 119 -2.60 9.59 -8.26
CA GLU A 119 -3.76 9.09 -7.53
C GLU A 119 -5.05 9.41 -8.33
N GLY A 120 -5.84 8.37 -8.64
CA GLY A 120 -7.04 8.44 -9.46
C GLY A 120 -6.86 8.07 -10.94
N ASP A 121 -5.63 8.09 -11.47
CA ASP A 121 -5.37 7.71 -12.87
C ASP A 121 -5.62 6.20 -13.08
N PRO A 122 -6.08 5.75 -14.26
CA PRO A 122 -6.19 4.33 -14.56
C PRO A 122 -4.80 3.68 -14.57
N VAL A 123 -4.66 2.56 -13.87
CA VAL A 123 -3.42 1.78 -13.87
C VAL A 123 -3.45 0.83 -15.06
N ASP A 124 -2.61 1.08 -16.06
CA ASP A 124 -2.49 0.30 -17.30
C ASP A 124 -1.24 -0.61 -17.32
N GLU A 125 -0.27 -0.34 -16.46
CA GLU A 125 0.94 -1.16 -16.31
C GLU A 125 1.39 -1.29 -14.85
N MET A 126 1.96 -2.46 -14.54
CA MET A 126 2.64 -2.73 -13.27
C MET A 126 4.14 -2.61 -13.50
N LEU A 127 4.82 -1.82 -12.67
CA LEU A 127 6.25 -1.50 -12.84
C LEU A 127 7.09 -2.17 -11.77
N PHE A 128 8.14 -2.85 -12.20
CA PHE A 128 9.16 -3.48 -11.35
C PHE A 128 10.45 -2.67 -11.40
N ILE A 129 10.88 -2.11 -10.27
CA ILE A 129 12.00 -1.19 -10.21
C ILE A 129 13.31 -1.98 -10.19
N ILE A 130 14.13 -1.80 -11.21
CA ILE A 130 15.45 -2.44 -11.32
C ILE A 130 16.51 -1.53 -10.72
N ARG A 131 16.47 -0.24 -11.05
CA ARG A 131 17.42 0.78 -10.61
C ARG A 131 16.72 2.10 -10.35
N GLY A 132 17.16 2.79 -9.30
CA GLY A 132 16.67 4.14 -8.98
C GLY A 132 15.65 4.15 -7.85
N HIS A 133 15.04 5.32 -7.64
CA HIS A 133 14.16 5.56 -6.50
C HIS A 133 12.91 6.33 -6.93
N LEU A 134 11.76 5.85 -6.50
CA LEU A 134 10.48 6.49 -6.70
C LEU A 134 9.90 6.92 -5.36
N ASN A 135 9.19 8.03 -5.38
CA ASN A 135 8.39 8.50 -4.27
C ASN A 135 6.94 8.08 -4.51
N SER A 136 6.32 7.46 -3.51
CA SER A 136 4.94 7.02 -3.55
C SER A 136 4.16 7.73 -2.45
N GLU A 137 3.17 8.52 -2.83
CA GLU A 137 2.39 9.36 -1.92
C GLU A 137 0.90 9.08 -2.08
N THR A 138 0.16 9.04 -0.99
CA THR A 138 -1.31 8.89 -1.03
C THR A 138 -1.98 9.84 -0.06
N THR A 139 -3.11 10.37 -0.51
CA THR A 139 -4.00 11.22 0.27
C THR A 139 -5.30 10.52 0.67
N ASP A 140 -5.43 9.22 0.41
CA ASP A 140 -6.67 8.44 0.65
C ASP A 140 -7.89 9.12 0.01
N GLY A 141 -7.76 9.53 -1.26
CA GLY A 141 -8.80 10.24 -2.00
C GLY A 141 -9.01 11.68 -1.54
N GLY A 142 -7.94 12.39 -1.14
CA GLY A 142 -8.01 13.79 -0.69
C GLY A 142 -8.52 13.97 0.74
N ARG A 143 -8.38 12.95 1.59
CA ARG A 143 -8.83 12.99 2.97
C ARG A 143 -7.97 13.93 3.82
N SER A 144 -8.59 14.96 4.37
CA SER A 144 -7.91 15.94 5.23
C SER A 144 -7.19 15.26 6.41
N GLY A 145 -5.90 15.55 6.56
CA GLY A 145 -5.05 15.00 7.62
C GLY A 145 -4.49 13.60 7.37
N PHE A 146 -4.73 13.00 6.19
CA PHE A 146 -4.10 11.74 5.79
C PHE A 146 -3.09 11.99 4.67
N PHE A 147 -1.81 11.76 4.98
CA PHE A 147 -0.72 11.81 4.00
C PHE A 147 0.25 10.70 4.33
N ASN A 148 0.34 9.69 3.47
CA ASN A 148 1.32 8.63 3.59
C ASN A 148 2.31 8.74 2.44
N ARG A 149 3.59 8.80 2.79
CA ARG A 149 4.70 8.85 1.85
C ARG A 149 5.60 7.64 2.09
N SER A 150 5.89 6.90 1.04
CA SER A 150 6.85 5.80 1.03
C SER A 150 7.84 5.96 -0.11
N LEU A 151 9.04 5.40 0.08
CA LEU A 151 10.10 5.38 -0.90
C LEU A 151 10.14 3.98 -1.52
N LEU A 152 9.92 3.88 -2.82
CA LEU A 152 10.12 2.65 -3.57
C LEU A 152 11.56 2.64 -4.10
N LYS A 153 12.26 1.53 -3.88
CA LYS A 153 13.66 1.32 -4.26
C LYS A 153 13.78 0.08 -5.16
N GLU A 154 15.02 -0.26 -5.50
CA GLU A 154 15.35 -1.45 -6.29
C GLU A 154 14.77 -2.72 -5.66
N GLY A 155 14.02 -3.48 -6.45
CA GLY A 155 13.29 -4.68 -6.02
C GLY A 155 11.82 -4.43 -5.61
N ASP A 156 11.40 -3.17 -5.46
CA ASP A 156 10.00 -2.82 -5.22
C ASP A 156 9.22 -2.71 -6.54
N PHE A 157 7.89 -2.63 -6.43
CA PHE A 157 6.99 -2.48 -7.56
C PHE A 157 5.87 -1.48 -7.29
N CYS A 158 5.21 -0.99 -8.34
CA CYS A 158 3.97 -0.20 -8.26
C CYS A 158 2.95 -0.65 -9.32
N GLY A 159 1.69 -0.21 -9.16
CA GLY A 159 0.57 -0.70 -9.98
C GLY A 159 0.00 -2.03 -9.49
N GLU A 160 0.11 -2.29 -8.20
CA GLU A 160 -0.32 -3.54 -7.54
C GLU A 160 -1.84 -3.75 -7.58
N GLU A 161 -2.60 -2.68 -7.81
CA GLU A 161 -4.04 -2.72 -8.05
C GLU A 161 -4.41 -3.61 -9.25
N LEU A 162 -3.53 -3.67 -10.26
CA LEU A 162 -3.71 -4.52 -11.44
C LEU A 162 -3.72 -6.00 -11.12
N LEU A 163 -3.04 -6.44 -10.06
CA LEU A 163 -3.03 -7.85 -9.72
C LEU A 163 -4.41 -8.33 -9.26
N THR A 164 -5.04 -7.60 -8.34
CA THR A 164 -6.38 -7.93 -7.87
C THR A 164 -7.37 -7.92 -9.05
N TRP A 165 -7.28 -6.91 -9.92
CA TRP A 165 -8.09 -6.84 -11.13
C TRP A 165 -7.83 -8.01 -12.08
N ALA A 166 -6.56 -8.40 -12.28
CA ALA A 166 -6.19 -9.49 -13.18
C ALA A 166 -6.66 -10.85 -12.67
N LEU A 167 -6.60 -11.08 -11.35
CA LEU A 167 -7.03 -12.33 -10.72
C LEU A 167 -8.55 -12.48 -10.65
N ASP A 168 -9.32 -11.39 -10.56
CA ASP A 168 -10.78 -11.49 -10.49
C ASP A 168 -11.39 -11.83 -11.87
N PRO A 169 -12.08 -12.99 -12.02
CA PRO A 169 -12.70 -13.38 -13.28
C PRO A 169 -13.87 -12.49 -13.70
N LYS A 170 -14.48 -11.76 -12.74
CA LYS A 170 -15.60 -10.82 -13.00
C LYS A 170 -15.12 -9.44 -13.43
N SER A 171 -13.82 -9.16 -13.32
CA SER A 171 -13.25 -7.90 -13.79
C SER A 171 -13.47 -7.72 -15.29
N GLY A 172 -14.23 -6.68 -15.64
CA GLY A 172 -14.39 -6.26 -17.03
C GLY A 172 -13.16 -5.54 -17.58
N ALA A 173 -13.31 -4.90 -18.74
CA ALA A 173 -12.26 -4.14 -19.41
C ALA A 173 -11.85 -2.84 -18.68
N ASN A 174 -12.54 -2.45 -17.61
CA ASN A 174 -12.24 -1.23 -16.86
C ASN A 174 -11.02 -1.46 -15.97
N LEU A 175 -9.99 -0.65 -16.19
CA LEU A 175 -8.78 -0.66 -15.38
C LEU A 175 -9.04 -0.08 -13.98
N PRO A 176 -8.36 -0.60 -12.94
CA PRO A 176 -8.45 -0.03 -11.60
C PRO A 176 -7.82 1.37 -11.55
N SER A 177 -8.36 2.24 -10.71
CA SER A 177 -7.76 3.55 -10.44
C SER A 177 -6.61 3.41 -9.45
N SER A 178 -5.53 4.17 -9.68
CA SER A 178 -4.37 4.19 -8.81
C SER A 178 -4.71 4.80 -7.45
N THR A 179 -4.24 4.18 -6.39
CA THR A 179 -4.44 4.68 -5.02
C THR A 179 -3.35 5.65 -4.56
N ARG A 180 -2.29 5.81 -5.37
CA ARG A 180 -1.10 6.58 -5.02
C ARG A 180 -0.57 7.39 -6.19
N THR A 181 0.02 8.53 -5.89
CA THR A 181 0.84 9.28 -6.82
C THR A 181 2.28 8.78 -6.73
N VAL A 182 2.82 8.28 -7.85
CA VAL A 182 4.20 7.81 -7.95
C VAL A 182 5.02 8.76 -8.81
N LYS A 183 6.13 9.26 -8.26
CA LYS A 183 7.02 10.21 -8.92
C LYS A 183 8.47 9.75 -8.85
N ALA A 184 9.18 9.82 -9.97
CA ALA A 184 10.61 9.53 -10.02
C ALA A 184 11.42 10.60 -9.28
N LEU A 185 12.21 10.18 -8.30
CA LEU A 185 13.14 11.07 -7.57
C LEU A 185 14.50 11.21 -8.25
N ARG A 186 14.85 10.23 -9.10
CA ARG A 186 16.07 10.17 -9.91
C ARG A 186 15.73 9.48 -11.23
N GLU A 187 16.72 9.33 -12.10
CA GLU A 187 16.62 8.43 -13.25
C GLU A 187 16.32 7.01 -12.76
N VAL A 188 15.32 6.38 -13.36
CA VAL A 188 14.81 5.06 -12.97
C VAL A 188 14.75 4.14 -14.18
N GLU A 189 15.27 2.93 -13.99
CA GLU A 189 15.09 1.79 -14.89
C GLU A 189 14.12 0.82 -14.25
N ALA A 190 13.09 0.45 -15.01
CA ALA A 190 12.08 -0.49 -14.56
C ALA A 190 11.66 -1.42 -15.70
N PHE A 191 10.99 -2.52 -15.35
CA PHE A 191 10.24 -3.32 -16.30
C PHE A 191 8.74 -3.09 -16.10
N ALA A 192 8.03 -2.83 -17.19
CA ALA A 192 6.58 -2.69 -17.23
C ALA A 192 5.92 -4.01 -17.66
N LEU A 193 4.90 -4.43 -16.92
CA LEU A 193 3.98 -5.49 -17.29
C LEU A 193 2.60 -4.86 -17.53
N ILE A 194 2.18 -4.86 -18.80
CA ILE A 194 0.91 -4.25 -19.21
C ILE A 194 -0.27 -5.06 -18.65
N ALA A 195 -1.36 -4.37 -18.30
CA ALA A 195 -2.58 -4.94 -17.74
C ALA A 195 -3.12 -6.12 -18.57
N GLU A 196 -3.23 -5.96 -19.89
CA GLU A 196 -3.73 -7.02 -20.79
C GLU A 196 -2.87 -8.28 -20.73
N GLU A 197 -1.55 -8.11 -20.70
CA GLU A 197 -0.58 -9.19 -20.62
C GLU A 197 -0.61 -9.88 -19.25
N LEU A 198 -0.78 -9.11 -18.17
CA LEU A 198 -0.98 -9.65 -16.82
C LEU A 198 -2.30 -10.45 -16.74
N LYS A 199 -3.39 -9.93 -17.32
CA LYS A 199 -4.70 -10.62 -17.37
C LYS A 199 -4.59 -11.93 -18.14
N PHE A 200 -3.88 -11.91 -19.27
CA PHE A 200 -3.58 -13.11 -20.04
C PHE A 200 -2.85 -14.15 -19.19
N VAL A 201 -1.75 -13.78 -18.52
CA VAL A 201 -1.00 -14.69 -17.64
C VAL A 201 -1.88 -15.21 -16.50
N ALA A 202 -2.66 -14.33 -15.85
CA ALA A 202 -3.56 -14.71 -14.77
C ALA A 202 -4.64 -15.73 -15.20
N SER A 203 -5.10 -15.65 -16.46
CA SER A 203 -6.06 -16.60 -17.03
C SER A 203 -5.45 -17.97 -17.34
N GLN A 204 -4.20 -18.01 -17.78
CA GLN A 204 -3.53 -19.24 -18.21
C GLN A 204 -2.93 -20.03 -17.04
N PHE A 205 -2.48 -19.33 -16.00
CA PHE A 205 -1.75 -19.92 -14.89
C PHE A 205 -2.55 -19.89 -13.59
N ARG A 206 -3.27 -20.99 -13.31
CA ARG A 206 -4.00 -21.18 -12.04
C ARG A 206 -3.13 -20.99 -10.80
N ARG A 207 -1.82 -21.22 -10.90
CA ARG A 207 -0.88 -21.06 -9.79
C ARG A 207 -0.68 -19.61 -9.34
N LEU A 208 -0.97 -18.62 -10.19
CA LEU A 208 -1.00 -17.22 -9.78
C LEU A 208 -2.12 -16.96 -8.73
N HIS A 209 -3.17 -17.79 -8.72
CA HIS A 209 -4.23 -17.79 -7.71
C HIS A 209 -3.85 -18.50 -6.41
N SER A 210 -2.62 -19.02 -6.30
CA SER A 210 -2.16 -19.66 -5.07
C SER A 210 -2.14 -18.68 -3.91
N ARG A 211 -2.62 -19.12 -2.74
CA ARG A 211 -2.59 -18.34 -1.49
C ARG A 211 -1.18 -17.86 -1.15
N GLN A 212 -0.16 -18.65 -1.45
CA GLN A 212 1.23 -18.29 -1.18
C GLN A 212 1.66 -17.05 -1.96
N VAL A 213 1.40 -17.03 -3.27
CA VAL A 213 1.74 -15.89 -4.14
C VAL A 213 0.93 -14.66 -3.73
N GLN A 214 -0.37 -14.81 -3.46
CA GLN A 214 -1.23 -13.73 -2.98
C GLN A 214 -0.76 -13.14 -1.65
N HIS A 215 -0.32 -13.97 -0.70
CA HIS A 215 0.22 -13.52 0.58
C HIS A 215 1.52 -12.75 0.40
N THR A 216 2.42 -13.22 -0.48
CA THR A 216 3.65 -12.51 -0.83
C THR A 216 3.33 -11.13 -1.41
N PHE A 217 2.41 -11.05 -2.36
CA PHE A 217 1.96 -9.76 -2.90
C PHE A 217 1.41 -8.82 -1.84
N ARG A 218 0.51 -9.31 -0.98
CA ARG A 218 -0.03 -8.53 0.15
C ARG A 218 1.05 -8.05 1.11
N PHE A 219 2.06 -8.88 1.35
CA PHE A 219 3.15 -8.55 2.26
C PHE A 219 4.05 -7.45 1.70
N TYR A 220 4.36 -7.48 0.40
CA TYR A 220 5.24 -6.50 -0.24
C TYR A 220 4.54 -5.22 -0.68
N SER A 221 3.22 -5.26 -0.89
CA SER A 221 2.41 -4.10 -1.29
C SER A 221 2.43 -2.96 -0.27
N GLU A 222 2.69 -1.75 -0.76
CA GLU A 222 2.69 -0.54 0.06
C GLU A 222 1.27 -0.14 0.49
N GLN A 223 0.26 -0.39 -0.35
CA GLN A 223 -1.14 -0.19 -0.02
C GLN A 223 -1.57 -1.09 1.15
N TRP A 224 -1.25 -2.39 1.10
CA TRP A 224 -1.61 -3.34 2.15
C TRP A 224 -0.85 -3.08 3.46
N LYS A 225 0.45 -2.74 3.39
CA LYS A 225 1.24 -2.31 4.57
C LYS A 225 0.62 -1.08 5.25
N THR A 226 0.23 -0.09 4.45
CA THR A 226 -0.37 1.15 4.98
C THR A 226 -1.74 0.87 5.60
N TRP A 227 -2.58 0.07 4.93
CA TRP A 227 -3.85 -0.35 5.49
C TRP A 227 -3.68 -1.09 6.82
N ALA A 228 -2.76 -2.06 6.88
CA ALA A 228 -2.47 -2.83 8.08
C ALA A 228 -1.97 -1.93 9.23
N ALA A 229 -1.05 -1.01 8.94
CA ALA A 229 -0.56 -0.04 9.92
C ALA A 229 -1.69 0.81 10.47
N CYS A 230 -2.55 1.37 9.61
CA CYS A 230 -3.67 2.17 10.03
C CYS A 230 -4.72 1.36 10.81
N PHE A 231 -4.96 0.10 10.43
CA PHE A 231 -5.86 -0.80 11.15
C PHE A 231 -5.36 -1.05 12.58
N ILE A 232 -4.08 -1.39 12.74
CA ILE A 232 -3.44 -1.58 14.04
C ILE A 232 -3.49 -0.29 14.86
N GLN A 233 -3.16 0.86 14.26
CA GLN A 233 -3.25 2.16 14.93
C GLN A 233 -4.67 2.47 15.41
N ALA A 234 -5.68 2.19 14.60
CA ALA A 234 -7.08 2.38 15.00
C ALA A 234 -7.47 1.46 16.16
N ALA A 235 -7.07 0.19 16.11
CA ALA A 235 -7.30 -0.77 17.19
C ALA A 235 -6.62 -0.36 18.50
N TRP A 236 -5.36 0.09 18.43
CA TRP A 236 -4.61 0.61 19.57
C TRP A 236 -5.26 1.85 20.16
N ARG A 237 -5.60 2.85 19.33
CA ARG A 237 -6.29 4.07 19.78
C ARG A 237 -7.61 3.76 20.46
N ARG A 238 -8.35 2.74 20.00
CA ARG A 238 -9.57 2.25 20.68
C ARG A 238 -9.26 1.62 22.03
N TYR A 239 -8.23 0.78 22.11
CA TYR A 239 -7.79 0.19 23.38
C TYR A 239 -7.35 1.26 24.38
N SER A 240 -6.46 2.18 23.99
CA SER A 240 -5.99 3.27 24.85
C SER A 240 -7.13 4.14 25.36
N LYS A 241 -8.09 4.50 24.50
CA LYS A 241 -9.28 5.27 24.93
C LYS A 241 -10.11 4.51 25.96
N ARG A 242 -10.35 3.21 25.77
CA ARG A 242 -11.05 2.37 26.75
C ARG A 242 -10.30 2.32 28.08
N LYS A 243 -8.99 2.10 28.04
CA LYS A 243 -8.13 2.02 29.23
C LYS A 243 -8.10 3.33 30.02
N ILE A 244 -8.01 4.49 29.35
CA ILE A 244 -8.08 5.81 30.01
C ILE A 244 -9.44 6.01 30.68
N LEU A 245 -10.53 5.57 30.04
CA LEU A 245 -11.88 5.70 30.58
C LEU A 245 -12.11 4.76 31.77
N GLU A 246 -11.54 3.55 31.73
CA GLU A 246 -11.52 2.62 32.87
C GLU A 246 -10.71 3.15 34.05
N LEU A 247 -9.58 3.82 33.80
CA LEU A 247 -8.76 4.47 34.83
C LEU A 247 -9.53 5.62 35.48
N ARG A 248 -10.10 6.54 34.70
CA ARG A 248 -10.94 7.63 35.23
C ARG A 248 -12.12 7.10 36.03
N ARG A 249 -12.75 6.02 35.57
CA ARG A 249 -13.84 5.38 36.30
C ARG A 249 -13.37 4.83 37.65
N LYS A 250 -12.16 4.28 37.71
CA LYS A 250 -11.58 3.78 38.96
C LYS A 250 -11.24 4.94 39.90
N GLU A 251 -10.68 6.03 39.39
CA GLU A 251 -10.43 7.26 40.16
C GLU A 251 -11.74 7.83 40.72
N GLU A 252 -12.79 7.96 39.92
CA GLU A 252 -14.13 8.41 40.37
C GLU A 252 -14.76 7.46 41.41
N GLU A 253 -14.54 6.13 41.28
CA GLU A 253 -15.01 5.13 42.25
C GLU A 253 -14.23 5.24 43.58
N ASP A 254 -12.89 5.37 43.52
CA ASP A 254 -12.01 5.54 44.67
C ASP A 254 -12.30 6.87 45.41
N GLU A 255 -12.55 7.97 44.67
CA GLU A 255 -12.96 9.28 45.24
C GLU A 255 -14.32 9.19 45.94
N ALA A 256 -15.32 8.54 45.33
CA ALA A 256 -16.64 8.38 45.93
C ALA A 256 -16.64 7.46 47.17
N GLU A 257 -15.77 6.43 47.20
CA GLU A 257 -15.58 5.59 48.39
C GLU A 257 -14.89 6.35 49.53
N ALA A 258 -13.91 7.21 49.22
CA ALA A 258 -13.27 8.08 50.21
C ALA A 258 -14.26 9.10 50.81
N GLU A 259 -15.07 9.76 49.98
CA GLU A 259 -16.11 10.69 50.45
C GLU A 259 -17.16 9.99 51.33
N ALA A 260 -17.55 8.76 51.00
CA ALA A 260 -18.47 7.98 51.82
C ALA A 260 -17.86 7.60 53.19
N ALA A 261 -16.58 7.22 53.23
CA ALA A 261 -15.88 6.90 54.47
C ALA A 261 -15.71 8.13 55.38
N GLU A 262 -15.46 9.32 54.81
CA GLU A 262 -15.42 10.58 55.57
C GLU A 262 -16.80 10.97 56.12
N ALA A 263 -17.88 10.72 55.35
CA ALA A 263 -19.24 10.96 55.81
C ALA A 263 -19.66 10.03 56.97
N GLU A 264 -19.28 8.75 56.93
CA GLU A 264 -19.54 7.80 58.02
C GLU A 264 -18.69 8.10 59.28
N GLY A 265 -17.50 8.69 59.14
CA GLY A 265 -16.68 9.14 60.26
C GLY A 265 -17.16 10.42 60.97
N SER A 266 -18.09 11.17 60.35
CA SER A 266 -18.59 12.45 60.87
C SER A 266 -19.83 12.32 61.78
N ASP A 267 -20.44 11.13 61.87
CA ASP A 267 -21.68 10.92 62.64
C ASP A 267 -21.45 10.74 64.16
N GLY A 268 -20.26 11.11 64.65
CA GLY A 268 -19.87 11.00 66.06
C GLY A 268 -20.34 12.14 66.97
N ASN A 269 -21.01 13.20 66.49
CA ASN A 269 -21.44 14.28 67.39
C ASN A 269 -22.61 15.15 66.88
N ARG A 270 -23.84 14.61 66.81
CA ARG A 270 -25.05 15.45 66.77
C ARG A 270 -26.14 14.94 67.70
N SER A 271 -26.31 15.68 68.79
CA SER A 271 -27.40 15.57 69.75
C SER A 271 -28.77 15.83 69.11
N ASN A 272 -29.67 14.86 69.31
CA ASN A 272 -31.12 14.97 69.50
C ASN A 272 -31.78 16.33 69.23
N VAL A 273 -32.41 16.52 68.06
CA VAL A 273 -33.68 17.27 67.92
C VAL A 273 -34.53 16.65 66.80
N SER A 274 -35.80 16.44 67.15
CA SER A 274 -36.90 15.78 66.46
C SER A 274 -37.47 16.50 65.23
N GLY A 275 -37.88 15.71 64.24
CA GLY A 275 -39.11 15.94 63.46
C GLY A 275 -38.95 16.49 62.04
N GLY A 276 -38.96 15.60 61.05
CA GLY A 276 -39.18 15.96 59.64
C GLY A 276 -38.44 15.07 58.65
N GLY A 277 -39.13 14.05 58.11
CA GLY A 277 -38.78 13.31 56.89
C GLY A 277 -37.29 13.02 56.65
N SER A 278 -36.72 12.04 57.36
CA SER A 278 -35.38 11.52 57.03
C SER A 278 -35.47 10.69 55.74
N TYR A 279 -35.30 11.34 54.59
CA TYR A 279 -35.02 10.65 53.33
C TYR A 279 -33.67 9.96 53.53
N SER A 280 -33.64 8.62 53.53
CA SER A 280 -32.39 7.91 53.80
C SER A 280 -31.36 8.31 52.73
N ILE A 281 -30.26 8.92 53.17
CA ILE A 281 -29.14 9.35 52.31
C ILE A 281 -28.64 8.16 51.44
N GLY A 282 -28.78 6.93 51.95
CA GLY A 282 -28.51 5.70 51.21
C GLY A 282 -29.41 5.48 49.98
N ALA A 283 -30.68 5.87 50.02
CA ALA A 283 -31.59 5.75 48.87
C ALA A 283 -31.22 6.70 47.73
N THR A 284 -30.80 7.93 48.04
CA THR A 284 -30.29 8.90 47.05
C THR A 284 -28.98 8.42 46.42
N PHE A 285 -28.09 7.81 47.20
CA PHE A 285 -26.83 7.25 46.71
C PHE A 285 -27.07 6.09 45.73
N LEU A 286 -27.94 5.15 46.10
CA LEU A 286 -28.28 4.00 45.26
C LEU A 286 -29.02 4.42 43.97
N ALA A 287 -29.91 5.41 44.03
CA ALA A 287 -30.61 5.95 42.86
C ALA A 287 -29.63 6.63 41.87
N THR A 288 -28.64 7.35 42.39
CA THR A 288 -27.59 7.99 41.57
C THR A 288 -26.73 6.94 40.86
N LYS A 289 -26.36 5.88 41.59
CA LYS A 289 -25.58 4.75 41.04
C LYS A 289 -26.35 3.98 39.96
N PHE A 290 -27.67 3.83 40.14
CA PHE A 290 -28.55 3.20 39.13
C PHE A 290 -28.70 4.06 37.87
N ALA A 291 -28.93 5.37 38.01
CA ALA A 291 -29.05 6.30 36.88
C ALA A 291 -27.74 6.38 36.07
N ALA A 292 -26.59 6.44 36.74
CA ALA A 292 -25.28 6.40 36.10
C ALA A 292 -25.06 5.09 35.32
N ASN A 293 -25.48 3.95 35.87
CA ASN A 293 -25.42 2.66 35.19
C ASN A 293 -26.37 2.57 33.98
N ALA A 294 -27.57 3.15 34.02
CA ALA A 294 -28.50 3.15 32.89
C ALA A 294 -27.99 3.98 31.70
N LEU A 295 -27.33 5.11 31.97
CA LEU A 295 -26.71 5.97 30.94
C LEU A 295 -25.47 5.32 30.29
N ARG A 296 -24.90 4.24 30.86
CA ARG A 296 -23.77 3.47 30.29
C ARG A 296 -24.10 2.82 28.95
N GLY A 297 -25.31 2.29 28.78
CA GLY A 297 -25.72 1.60 27.54
C GLY A 297 -25.73 2.56 26.34
N ILE A 298 -26.13 3.80 26.57
CA ILE A 298 -26.28 4.84 25.54
C ILE A 298 -24.91 5.36 25.10
N HIS A 299 -23.99 5.61 26.05
CA HIS A 299 -22.63 6.06 25.74
C HIS A 299 -21.78 5.01 25.02
N ARG A 300 -21.94 3.72 25.38
CA ARG A 300 -21.28 2.60 24.72
C ARG A 300 -21.71 2.47 23.26
N ASN A 301 -23.00 2.69 22.96
CA ASN A 301 -23.54 2.65 21.60
C ASN A 301 -23.14 3.89 20.78
N ARG A 302 -23.04 5.07 21.42
CA ARG A 302 -22.56 6.31 20.77
C ARG A 302 -21.09 6.22 20.37
N ASN A 303 -20.24 5.68 21.25
CA ASN A 303 -18.82 5.46 20.96
C ASN A 303 -18.58 4.40 19.87
N ALA A 304 -19.45 3.40 19.73
CA ALA A 304 -19.41 2.46 18.60
C ALA A 304 -19.72 3.15 17.26
N LYS A 305 -20.65 4.12 17.24
CA LYS A 305 -20.96 4.95 16.06
C LYS A 305 -19.79 5.88 15.67
N THR A 306 -19.19 6.62 16.60
CA THR A 306 -17.99 7.45 16.32
C THR A 306 -16.77 6.61 15.95
N ALA A 307 -16.66 5.37 16.44
CA ALA A 307 -15.58 4.46 16.08
C ALA A 307 -15.69 3.89 14.65
N ARG A 308 -16.90 3.80 14.07
CA ARG A 308 -17.11 3.52 12.64
C ARG A 308 -16.65 4.71 11.78
N GLU A 309 -16.83 5.94 12.26
CA GLU A 309 -16.37 7.16 11.58
C GLU A 309 -14.84 7.33 11.56
N LEU A 310 -14.12 6.77 12.53
CA LEU A 310 -12.65 6.80 12.59
C LEU A 310 -11.98 5.76 11.68
N VAL A 311 -12.70 4.73 11.23
CA VAL A 311 -12.22 3.72 10.27
C VAL A 311 -12.95 3.95 8.94
N LYS A 312 -12.60 5.04 8.24
CA LYS A 312 -13.01 5.22 6.82
C LYS A 312 -11.90 4.86 5.84
N LEU A 313 -10.86 4.14 6.27
CA LEU A 313 -9.99 3.51 5.28
C LEU A 313 -10.77 2.32 4.74
N GLN A 314 -11.22 2.42 3.49
CA GLN A 314 -11.77 1.26 2.82
C GLN A 314 -10.68 0.18 2.81
N LYS A 315 -11.08 -1.03 3.20
CA LYS A 315 -10.24 -2.20 3.00
C LYS A 315 -9.90 -2.23 1.50
N PRO A 316 -8.61 -2.32 1.12
CA PRO A 316 -8.25 -2.55 -0.27
C PRO A 316 -9.13 -3.68 -0.82
N PRO A 317 -9.71 -3.53 -2.01
CA PRO A 317 -10.64 -4.52 -2.54
C PRO A 317 -9.97 -5.88 -2.49
N GLU A 318 -10.58 -6.79 -1.74
CA GLU A 318 -10.21 -8.19 -1.83
C GLU A 318 -10.83 -8.71 -3.12
N PRO A 319 -10.07 -9.45 -3.94
CA PRO A 319 -10.69 -10.20 -5.00
C PRO A 319 -11.71 -11.17 -4.36
N ASP A 320 -12.96 -11.06 -4.80
CA ASP A 320 -14.09 -11.86 -4.31
C ASP A 320 -14.13 -13.21 -5.02
N PHE A 321 -13.86 -14.29 -4.28
CA PHE A 321 -13.68 -15.63 -4.84
C PHE A 321 -14.70 -16.66 -4.36
N THR A 322 -15.90 -16.26 -3.92
CA THR A 322 -16.95 -17.23 -3.53
C THR A 322 -17.69 -17.84 -4.73
N ALA A 323 -17.01 -18.08 -5.86
CA ALA A 323 -17.60 -18.71 -7.04
C ALA A 323 -16.70 -19.82 -7.55
N GLU A 324 -16.63 -20.93 -6.79
CA GLU A 324 -16.26 -22.26 -7.28
C GLU A 324 -16.67 -23.28 -6.19
N ASP A 325 -17.99 -23.46 -6.01
CA ASP A 325 -18.62 -24.62 -5.34
C ASP A 325 -20.02 -24.87 -5.98
N ALA A 326 -20.11 -24.72 -7.30
CA ALA A 326 -21.28 -25.11 -8.08
C ALA A 326 -20.85 -25.41 -9.53
N ASP A 327 -20.30 -26.61 -9.74
CA ASP A 327 -20.79 -27.61 -10.69
C ASP A 327 -19.96 -28.89 -10.61
#